data_AF-A0A2D8LRJ7-F1
#
_entry.id   AF-A0A2D8LRJ7-F1
#
_cell.length_a   1.000
_cell.length_b   1.000
_cell.length_c   1.000
_cell.angle_alpha   90.00
_cell.angle_beta   90.00
_cell.angle_gamma   90.00
#
_symmetry.space_group_name_H-M   'P 1'
#
loop_
_entity.id
_entity.type
_entity.pdbx_description
1 polymer ?
#
loop_
_entity_poly.entity_id
_entity_poly.type
_entity_poly.pdbx_seq_one_letter_code
_entity_poly.pdbx_strand_id
1 'polypeptide(L)'
;MELWGGIPESWRSLNVMCMFIAAAGFLIAWWQLLFGWDVGVVESVGWPWSGDVSGGGHGRILIAFLLILIPSMLWLELTRIHIQNGSSLTQWIVIANLWLVVSGNVLLILFGWSAWSGGASGTDILPLLGGLMLGIQVIVNDGILWVWKYPW
;
A
#
# COMPACT_ATOMS: atom_id res chain seq x y z
N MET A 1 15.56 -11.29 21.95
CA MET A 1 14.34 -10.99 21.17
C MET A 1 14.78 -10.30 19.90
N GLU A 2 14.47 -10.85 18.73
CA GLU A 2 14.82 -10.22 17.46
C GLU A 2 13.84 -9.08 17.16
N LEU A 3 14.33 -7.84 17.18
CA LEU A 3 13.53 -6.61 17.12
C LEU A 3 12.80 -6.34 15.79
N TRP A 4 12.94 -7.24 14.81
CA TRP A 4 12.45 -7.07 13.43
C TRP A 4 11.68 -8.30 12.93
N GLY A 5 11.08 -9.07 13.83
CA GLY A 5 10.41 -10.32 13.44
C GLY A 5 11.36 -11.28 12.74
N GLY A 6 12.60 -11.44 13.24
CA GLY A 6 13.56 -12.42 12.71
C GLY A 6 14.27 -12.09 11.40
N ILE A 7 14.19 -10.85 10.89
CA ILE A 7 14.95 -10.44 9.69
C ILE A 7 16.48 -10.50 9.94
N PRO A 8 17.25 -11.18 9.06
CA PRO A 8 18.71 -11.15 9.09
C PRO A 8 19.28 -9.74 8.88
N GLU A 9 20.38 -9.41 9.54
CA GLU A 9 20.97 -8.06 9.48
C GLU A 9 21.30 -7.57 8.07
N SER A 10 21.70 -8.48 7.17
CA SER A 10 22.02 -8.16 5.77
C SER A 10 20.83 -7.63 4.97
N TRP A 11 19.59 -7.86 5.43
CA TRP A 11 18.35 -7.43 4.75
C TRP A 11 17.79 -6.12 5.30
N ARG A 12 18.30 -5.64 6.44
CA ARG A 12 17.76 -4.43 7.09
C ARG A 12 17.97 -3.17 6.24
N SER A 13 19.11 -3.02 5.57
CA SER A 13 19.39 -1.85 4.74
C SER A 13 18.44 -1.75 3.53
N LEU A 14 18.16 -2.88 2.86
CA LEU A 14 17.19 -2.96 1.77
C LEU A 14 15.78 -2.57 2.25
N ASN A 15 15.34 -3.15 3.37
CA ASN A 15 14.04 -2.84 3.97
C ASN A 15 13.92 -1.35 4.29
N VAL A 16 14.91 -0.77 4.97
CA VAL A 16 14.90 0.65 5.35
C VAL A 16 14.86 1.55 4.11
N MET A 17 15.63 1.23 3.06
CA MET A 17 15.59 1.97 1.80
C MET A 17 14.20 1.93 1.16
N CYS A 18 13.56 0.74 1.07
CA CYS A 18 12.21 0.61 0.54
C CYS A 18 11.19 1.40 1.37
N MET A 19 11.30 1.40 2.70
CA MET A 19 10.44 2.18 3.58
C MET A 19 10.56 3.69 3.33
N PHE A 20 11.77 4.22 3.14
CA PHE A 20 11.96 5.64 2.84
C PHE A 20 11.36 6.04 1.48
N ILE A 21 11.56 5.21 0.45
CA ILE A 21 10.95 5.44 -0.87
C ILE A 21 9.43 5.43 -0.76
N ALA A 22 8.87 4.46 -0.02
CA ALA A 22 7.44 4.36 0.20
C ALA A 22 6.87 5.53 1.01
N ALA A 23 7.58 5.99 2.04
CA ALA A 23 7.17 7.16 2.82
C ALA A 23 7.14 8.43 1.96
N ALA A 24 8.15 8.64 1.11
CA ALA A 24 8.16 9.74 0.15
C ALA A 24 6.99 9.64 -0.84
N GLY A 25 6.74 8.44 -1.38
CA GLY A 25 5.62 8.17 -2.28
C GLY A 25 4.25 8.45 -1.65
N PHE A 26 4.06 7.97 -0.41
CA PHE A 26 2.86 8.22 0.38
C PHE A 26 2.64 9.71 0.59
N LEU A 27 3.67 10.47 0.97
CA LEU A 27 3.54 11.92 1.19
C LEU A 27 3.19 12.67 -0.10
N ILE A 28 3.77 12.29 -1.24
CA ILE A 28 3.44 12.87 -2.56
C ILE A 28 1.96 12.63 -2.90
N ALA A 29 1.51 11.37 -2.81
CA ALA A 29 0.13 11.02 -3.12
C ALA A 29 -0.85 11.67 -2.13
N TRP A 30 -0.55 11.61 -0.83
CA TRP A 30 -1.36 12.18 0.24
C TRP A 30 -1.52 13.70 0.08
N TRP A 31 -0.43 14.42 -0.18
CA TRP A 31 -0.46 15.86 -0.38
C TRP A 31 -1.34 16.25 -1.57
N GLN A 32 -1.16 15.57 -2.70
CA GLN A 32 -1.96 15.85 -3.89
C GLN A 32 -3.44 15.54 -3.69
N LEU A 33 -3.77 14.37 -3.13
CA LEU A 33 -5.17 13.93 -2.97
C LEU A 33 -5.95 14.78 -1.96
N LEU A 34 -5.28 15.36 -0.95
CA LEU A 34 -5.96 16.16 0.09
C LEU A 34 -5.88 17.67 -0.11
N PHE A 35 -4.79 18.16 -0.69
CA PHE A 35 -4.52 19.59 -0.77
C PHE A 35 -4.26 20.08 -2.20
N GLY A 36 -3.77 19.20 -3.08
CA GLY A 36 -3.46 19.57 -4.47
C GLY A 36 -4.67 19.57 -5.39
N TRP A 37 -5.59 18.63 -5.20
CA TRP A 37 -6.79 18.49 -6.03
C TRP A 37 -8.02 19.14 -5.38
N ASP A 38 -8.85 19.76 -6.22
CA ASP A 38 -10.17 20.22 -5.80
C ASP A 38 -11.05 19.02 -5.40
N VAL A 39 -11.89 19.23 -4.40
CA VAL A 39 -12.82 18.20 -3.88
C VAL A 39 -13.66 17.56 -5.00
N GLY A 40 -14.13 18.38 -5.96
CA GLY A 40 -14.92 17.90 -7.10
C GLY A 40 -14.13 17.03 -8.08
N VAL A 41 -12.81 17.24 -8.20
CA VAL A 41 -11.92 16.41 -9.00
C VAL A 41 -11.72 15.07 -8.30
N VAL A 42 -11.47 15.07 -6.99
CA VAL A 42 -11.31 13.82 -6.24
C VAL A 42 -12.58 12.97 -6.31
N GLU A 43 -13.75 13.59 -6.10
CA GLU A 43 -15.04 12.90 -6.12
C GLU A 43 -15.39 12.25 -7.47
N SER A 44 -14.94 12.84 -8.59
CA SER A 44 -15.22 12.33 -9.94
C SER A 44 -14.33 11.16 -10.36
N VAL A 45 -13.35 10.76 -9.55
CA VAL A 45 -12.46 9.64 -9.88
C VAL A 45 -13.04 8.31 -9.43
N GLY A 46 -13.16 7.40 -10.39
CA GLY A 46 -13.50 5.99 -10.20
C GLY A 46 -12.30 5.07 -10.47
N TRP A 47 -12.39 3.81 -10.04
CA TRP A 47 -11.45 2.78 -10.52
C TRP A 47 -11.74 2.45 -11.99
N PRO A 48 -10.80 1.83 -12.72
CA PRO A 48 -10.95 1.58 -14.15
C PRO A 48 -12.20 0.78 -14.56
N TRP A 49 -12.75 -0.03 -13.64
CA TRP A 49 -13.98 -0.82 -13.87
C TRP A 49 -15.26 -0.13 -13.37
N SER A 50 -15.18 1.09 -12.82
CA SER A 50 -16.33 1.76 -12.21
C SER A 50 -17.29 2.37 -13.24
N GLY A 51 -16.88 2.51 -14.51
CA GLY A 51 -17.63 3.25 -15.52
C GLY A 51 -17.70 4.75 -15.18
N ASP A 52 -18.73 5.43 -15.69
CA ASP A 52 -18.99 6.84 -15.36
C ASP A 52 -19.46 6.94 -13.90
N VAL A 53 -18.71 7.69 -13.10
CA VAL A 53 -19.01 7.92 -11.68
C VAL A 53 -19.31 9.40 -11.44
N SER A 54 -20.37 9.68 -10.68
CA SER A 54 -20.75 11.03 -10.27
C SER A 54 -20.21 11.43 -8.89
N GLY A 55 -19.53 10.51 -8.19
CA GLY A 55 -19.04 10.70 -6.82
C GLY A 55 -18.41 9.44 -6.21
N GLY A 56 -18.06 9.54 -4.93
CA GLY A 56 -17.52 8.48 -4.09
C GLY A 56 -15.99 8.40 -4.05
N GLY A 57 -15.28 9.38 -4.62
CA GLY A 57 -13.82 9.35 -4.75
C GLY A 57 -13.09 9.26 -3.41
N HIS A 58 -13.46 10.10 -2.44
CA HIS A 58 -12.88 10.03 -1.09
C HIS A 58 -13.17 8.70 -0.40
N GLY A 59 -14.34 8.10 -0.64
CA GLY A 59 -14.68 6.77 -0.14
C GLY A 59 -13.76 5.68 -0.70
N ARG A 60 -13.44 5.75 -2.01
CA ARG A 60 -12.49 4.83 -2.64
C ARG A 60 -11.07 5.00 -2.08
N ILE A 61 -10.63 6.23 -1.87
CA ILE A 61 -9.35 6.53 -1.23
C ILE A 61 -9.32 6.00 0.20
N LEU A 62 -10.39 6.19 0.98
CA LEU A 62 -10.50 5.68 2.34
C LEU A 62 -10.39 4.16 2.37
N ILE A 63 -11.08 3.44 1.48
CA ILE A 63 -10.98 1.98 1.38
C ILE A 63 -9.54 1.55 1.10
N ALA A 64 -8.86 2.21 0.14
CA ALA A 64 -7.47 1.94 -0.17
C ALA A 64 -6.57 2.17 1.07
N PHE A 65 -6.75 3.28 1.80
CA PHE A 65 -5.95 3.55 2.99
C PHE A 65 -6.25 2.62 4.16
N LEU A 66 -7.50 2.21 4.39
CA LEU A 66 -7.82 1.25 5.42
C LEU A 66 -7.14 -0.10 5.15
N LEU A 67 -7.14 -0.55 3.90
CA LEU A 67 -6.47 -1.78 3.48
C LEU A 67 -4.95 -1.69 3.54
N ILE A 68 -4.37 -0.49 3.41
CA ILE A 68 -2.92 -0.29 3.56
C ILE A 68 -2.55 -0.20 5.04
N LEU A 69 -3.10 0.77 5.77
CA LEU A 69 -2.61 1.20 7.08
C LEU A 69 -2.93 0.19 8.19
N ILE A 70 -4.16 -0.33 8.25
CA ILE A 70 -4.58 -1.27 9.31
C ILE A 70 -3.76 -2.56 9.24
N PRO A 71 -3.63 -3.24 8.08
CA PRO A 71 -2.83 -4.46 8.03
C PRO A 71 -1.32 -4.17 8.16
N SER A 72 -0.83 -3.00 7.69
CA SER A 72 0.58 -2.62 7.84
C SER A 72 1.00 -2.51 9.32
N MET A 73 0.15 -1.96 10.20
CA MET A 73 0.48 -1.88 11.64
C MET A 73 0.51 -3.26 12.33
N LEU A 74 -0.21 -4.25 11.78
CA LEU A 74 -0.31 -5.60 12.37
C LEU A 74 0.80 -6.54 11.93
N TRP A 75 1.44 -6.27 10.79
CA TRP A 75 2.35 -7.20 10.13
C TRP A 75 3.49 -7.74 11.02
N LEU A 76 4.23 -6.85 11.71
CA LEU A 76 5.36 -7.29 12.55
C LEU A 76 4.90 -8.11 13.76
N GLU A 77 3.77 -7.74 14.38
CA GLU A 77 3.25 -8.46 15.53
C GLU A 77 2.70 -9.84 15.12
N LEU A 78 1.99 -9.93 13.99
CA LEU A 78 1.54 -11.20 13.43
C LEU A 78 2.73 -12.12 13.08
N THR A 79 3.80 -11.56 12.51
CA THR A 79 5.03 -12.30 12.20
C THR A 79 5.66 -12.82 13.50
N ARG A 80 5.75 -12.00 14.54
CA ARG A 80 6.25 -12.41 15.85
C ARG A 80 5.43 -13.56 16.44
N ILE A 81 4.10 -13.45 16.41
CA ILE A 81 3.18 -14.50 16.88
C ILE A 81 3.42 -15.81 16.11
N HIS A 82 3.65 -15.73 14.80
CA HIS A 82 3.96 -16.89 14.00
C HIS A 82 5.28 -17.56 14.41
N ILE A 83 6.37 -16.80 14.58
CA ILE A 83 7.67 -17.33 15.05
C ILE A 83 7.53 -18.08 16.38
N GLN A 84 6.69 -17.57 17.29
CA GLN A 84 6.48 -18.16 18.61
C GLN A 84 5.65 -19.45 18.57
N ASN A 85 4.64 -19.51 17.70
CA ASN A 85 3.72 -20.65 17.62
C ASN A 85 4.15 -21.74 16.62
N GLY A 86 4.83 -21.37 15.54
CA GLY A 86 5.29 -22.28 14.47
C GLY A 86 4.17 -23.00 13.71
N SER A 87 2.93 -22.51 13.77
CA SER A 87 1.79 -23.17 13.14
C SER A 87 1.51 -22.63 11.72
N SER A 88 1.08 -23.51 10.81
CA SER A 88 0.71 -23.13 9.44
C SER A 88 -0.45 -22.13 9.39
N LEU A 89 -1.36 -22.16 10.37
CA LEU A 89 -2.44 -21.16 10.46
C LEU A 89 -1.88 -19.76 10.68
N THR A 90 -0.93 -19.60 11.60
CA THR A 90 -0.31 -18.29 11.89
C THR A 90 0.49 -17.76 10.70
N GLN A 91 1.14 -18.64 9.92
CA GLN A 91 1.76 -18.29 8.64
C GLN A 91 0.73 -17.71 7.65
N TRP A 92 -0.37 -18.42 7.42
CA TRP A 92 -1.41 -17.97 6.48
C TRP A 92 -2.05 -16.65 6.90
N ILE A 93 -2.20 -16.39 8.20
CA ILE A 93 -2.68 -15.10 8.72
C ILE A 93 -1.72 -13.96 8.36
N VAL A 94 -0.40 -14.17 8.50
CA VAL A 94 0.61 -13.16 8.12
C VAL A 94 0.57 -12.90 6.61
N ILE A 95 0.53 -13.96 5.80
CA ILE A 95 0.46 -13.85 4.34
C ILE A 95 -0.82 -13.11 3.92
N ALA A 96 -1.98 -13.49 4.47
CA ALA A 96 -3.24 -12.82 4.17
C ALA A 96 -3.20 -11.33 4.55
N ASN A 97 -2.62 -10.99 5.71
CA ASN A 97 -2.42 -9.60 6.14
C ASN A 97 -1.58 -8.79 5.13
N LEU A 98 -0.47 -9.36 4.64
CA LEU A 98 0.37 -8.72 3.63
C LEU A 98 -0.38 -8.51 2.30
N TRP A 99 -1.17 -9.49 1.86
CA TRP A 99 -1.97 -9.37 0.64
C TRP A 99 -3.11 -8.35 0.75
N LEU A 100 -3.62 -8.06 1.95
CA LEU A 100 -4.53 -6.93 2.16
C LEU A 100 -3.83 -5.59 1.89
N VAL A 101 -2.59 -5.41 2.36
CA VAL A 101 -1.79 -4.21 2.07
C VAL A 101 -1.54 -4.06 0.57
N VAL A 102 -1.13 -5.15 -0.08
CA VAL A 102 -0.95 -5.20 -1.55
C VAL A 102 -2.21 -4.76 -2.27
N SER A 103 -3.36 -5.31 -1.87
CA SER A 103 -4.66 -4.97 -2.48
C SER A 103 -4.98 -3.49 -2.32
N GLY A 104 -4.79 -2.93 -1.12
CA GLY A 104 -5.00 -1.50 -0.87
C GLY A 104 -4.10 -0.61 -1.73
N ASN A 105 -2.82 -0.96 -1.87
CA ASN A 105 -1.90 -0.19 -2.71
C ASN A 105 -2.20 -0.31 -4.21
N VAL A 106 -2.64 -1.48 -4.68
CA VAL A 106 -3.13 -1.65 -6.05
C VAL A 106 -4.35 -0.76 -6.30
N LEU A 107 -5.31 -0.69 -5.38
CA LEU A 107 -6.46 0.22 -5.50
C LEU A 107 -6.04 1.69 -5.55
N LEU A 108 -5.00 2.08 -4.79
CA LEU A 108 -4.45 3.43 -4.82
C LEU A 108 -3.75 3.75 -6.16
N ILE A 109 -2.94 2.82 -6.69
CA ILE A 109 -2.29 2.94 -8.00
C ILE A 109 -3.35 3.08 -9.10
N LEU A 110 -4.39 2.24 -9.07
CA LEU A 110 -5.47 2.27 -10.06
C LEU A 110 -6.30 3.55 -9.98
N PHE A 111 -6.51 4.09 -8.77
CA PHE A 111 -7.15 5.39 -8.60
C PHE A 111 -6.33 6.51 -9.25
N GLY A 112 -5.02 6.56 -8.97
CA GLY A 112 -4.12 7.52 -9.59
C GLY A 112 -4.02 7.36 -11.11
N TRP A 113 -4.00 6.12 -11.60
CA TRP A 113 -4.02 5.80 -13.03
C TRP A 113 -5.28 6.34 -13.69
N SER A 114 -6.47 6.01 -13.17
CA SER A 114 -7.75 6.48 -13.72
C SER A 114 -7.80 8.00 -13.81
N ALA A 115 -7.35 8.69 -12.75
CA ALA A 115 -7.34 10.14 -12.72
C ALA A 115 -6.40 10.75 -13.77
N TRP A 116 -5.21 10.16 -13.95
CA TRP A 116 -4.23 10.62 -14.93
C TRP A 116 -4.64 10.29 -16.37
N SER A 117 -5.13 9.08 -16.64
CA SER A 117 -5.53 8.65 -17.99
C SER A 117 -6.88 9.22 -18.43
N GLY A 118 -7.75 9.57 -17.47
CA GLY A 118 -9.10 10.09 -17.73
C GLY A 118 -9.14 11.53 -18.22
N GLY A 119 -8.00 12.23 -18.23
CA GLY A 119 -7.88 13.60 -18.78
C GLY A 119 -8.73 14.65 -18.06
N ALA A 120 -9.18 14.38 -16.82
CA ALA A 120 -9.91 15.34 -16.02
C ALA A 120 -9.01 16.57 -15.77
N SER A 121 -9.50 17.75 -16.14
CA SER A 121 -8.77 19.00 -15.89
C SER A 121 -8.49 19.15 -14.40
N GLY A 122 -7.22 19.31 -14.02
CA GLY A 122 -6.80 19.42 -12.62
C GLY A 122 -6.25 18.13 -12.01
N THR A 123 -6.20 17.02 -12.75
CA THR A 123 -5.46 15.82 -12.33
C THR A 123 -4.01 15.85 -12.79
N ASP A 124 -3.12 15.31 -11.95
CA ASP A 124 -1.68 15.19 -12.19
C ASP A 124 -1.22 13.74 -12.04
N ILE A 125 -0.06 13.38 -12.58
CA ILE A 125 0.55 12.04 -12.49
C ILE A 125 1.06 11.72 -11.08
N LEU A 126 1.18 12.71 -10.20
CA LEU A 126 1.83 12.57 -8.90
C LEU A 126 1.17 11.55 -7.96
N PRO A 127 -0.16 11.43 -7.83
CA PRO A 127 -0.77 10.34 -7.04
C PRO A 127 -0.46 8.95 -7.57
N LEU A 128 -0.39 8.78 -8.90
CA LEU A 128 0.04 7.51 -9.51
C LEU A 128 1.50 7.21 -9.15
N LEU A 129 2.40 8.19 -9.31
CA LEU A 129 3.81 8.04 -8.96
C LEU A 129 3.98 7.71 -7.48
N GLY A 130 3.28 8.40 -6.59
CA GLY A 130 3.30 8.15 -5.15
C GLY A 130 2.80 6.75 -4.79
N GLY A 131 1.74 6.28 -5.46
CA GLY A 131 1.23 4.91 -5.33
C GLY A 131 2.25 3.86 -5.75
N LEU A 132 2.94 4.07 -6.88
CA LEU A 132 4.00 3.16 -7.38
C LEU A 132 5.21 3.13 -6.44
N MET A 133 5.62 4.28 -5.92
CA MET A 133 6.71 4.38 -4.93
C MET A 133 6.35 3.65 -3.63
N LEU A 134 5.11 3.80 -3.15
CA LEU A 134 4.60 3.01 -2.02
C LEU A 134 4.61 1.51 -2.32
N GLY A 135 4.29 1.12 -3.56
CA GLY A 135 4.33 -0.25 -4.04
C GLY A 135 5.70 -0.94 -3.94
N ILE A 136 6.80 -0.18 -3.97
CA ILE A 136 8.15 -0.75 -3.77
C ILE A 136 8.28 -1.40 -2.39
N GLN A 137 7.74 -0.77 -1.34
CA GLN A 137 7.70 -1.39 -0.02
C GLN A 137 6.62 -2.47 0.03
N VAL A 138 5.36 -2.12 -0.24
CA VAL A 138 4.25 -3.00 0.16
C VAL A 138 3.97 -4.15 -0.81
N ILE A 139 4.32 -4.00 -2.10
CA ILE A 139 4.17 -5.06 -3.10
C ILE A 139 5.49 -5.84 -3.23
N VAL A 140 6.59 -5.16 -3.53
CA VAL A 140 7.85 -5.83 -3.84
C VAL A 140 8.51 -6.38 -2.59
N ASN A 141 8.77 -5.53 -1.59
CA ASN A 141 9.47 -5.95 -0.39
C ASN A 141 8.57 -6.84 0.50
N ASP A 142 7.39 -6.35 0.88
CA ASP A 142 6.51 -7.04 1.82
C ASP A 142 5.67 -8.12 1.12
N GLY A 143 5.04 -7.82 -0.02
CA GLY A 143 4.16 -8.78 -0.70
C GLY A 143 4.89 -9.95 -1.37
N ILE A 144 6.08 -9.73 -1.92
CA ILE A 144 6.82 -10.73 -2.70
C ILE A 144 8.03 -11.24 -1.93
N LEU A 145 8.99 -10.37 -1.58
CA LEU A 145 10.26 -10.80 -0.99
C LEU A 145 10.04 -11.41 0.39
N TRP A 146 9.20 -10.81 1.23
CA TRP A 146 8.85 -11.39 2.53
C TRP A 146 8.16 -12.73 2.37
N VAL A 147 7.10 -12.80 1.57
CA VAL A 147 6.32 -14.05 1.40
C VAL A 147 7.19 -15.19 0.86
N TRP A 148 8.14 -14.88 -0.02
CA TRP A 148 9.02 -15.88 -0.61
C TRP A 148 10.19 -16.30 0.27
N LYS A 149 10.86 -15.36 0.95
CA LYS A 149 12.12 -15.64 1.66
C LYS A 149 11.99 -15.77 3.17
N TYR A 150 10.86 -15.38 3.74
CA TYR A 150 10.68 -15.50 5.18
C TYR A 150 10.69 -16.98 5.58
N PRO A 151 11.43 -17.36 6.63
CA PRO A 151 11.53 -18.74 7.08
C PRO A 151 10.24 -19.13 7.82
N TRP A 152 9.23 -19.51 7.05
CA TRP A 152 7.95 -20.07 7.52
C TRP A 152 8.12 -21.45 8.18
#